data_AF-A0AAW1ULK0-F1
#
_entry.id   AF-A0AAW1ULK0-F1
#
_cell.length_a   1.000
_cell.length_b   1.000
_cell.length_c   1.000
_cell.angle_alpha   90.00
_cell.angle_beta   90.00
_cell.angle_gamma   90.00
#
_symmetry.space_group_name_H-M   'P 1'
#
loop_
_entity.id
_entity.type
_entity.pdbx_description
1 polymer ?
#
loop_
_entity_poly.entity_id
_entity_poly.type
_entity_poly.pdbx_seq_one_letter_code
_entity_poly.pdbx_strand_id
1 'polypeptide(L)'
;MMNEPTRITNHSATCIDILSTNILNGESTICQPHLSDHTAQSYKINLEIIKSTDSKQKKIGIYSEKAFEKFGSILRETNWEKIRCYKNYEINEMWECFSQYFQVDFEDYFPLTDAPENSLSKTPSGMIRQNI
;
A
#
# COMPACT_ATOMS: atom_id res chain seq x y z
N MET A 1 -3.64 3.32 12.89
CA MET A 1 -3.93 1.88 12.74
C MET A 1 -5.41 1.68 13.00
N MET A 2 -6.11 0.90 12.15
CA MET A 2 -7.50 0.54 12.40
C MET A 2 -7.54 -0.51 13.52
N ASN A 3 -8.32 -0.25 14.57
CA ASN A 3 -8.44 -1.13 15.74
C ASN A 3 -9.68 -2.03 15.70
N GLU A 4 -10.48 -1.97 14.63
CA GLU A 4 -11.67 -2.81 14.48
C GLU A 4 -11.36 -4.05 13.62
N PRO A 5 -12.07 -5.17 13.84
CA PRO A 5 -11.87 -6.39 13.06
C PRO A 5 -12.20 -6.16 11.59
N THR A 6 -11.31 -6.63 10.70
CA THR A 6 -11.53 -6.55 9.25
C THR A 6 -12.22 -7.77 8.70
N ARG A 7 -12.19 -8.88 9.44
CA ARG A 7 -12.92 -10.11 9.17
C ARG A 7 -13.67 -10.56 10.42
N ILE A 8 -14.95 -10.86 10.27
CA ILE A 8 -15.86 -11.30 11.32
C ILE A 8 -16.55 -12.58 10.84
N THR A 9 -16.32 -13.67 11.56
CA THR A 9 -16.99 -14.96 11.35
C THR A 9 -17.87 -15.28 12.57
N ASN A 10 -18.62 -16.38 12.52
CA ASN A 10 -19.41 -16.85 13.66
C ASN A 10 -18.59 -17.19 14.92
N HIS A 11 -17.27 -17.39 14.77
CA HIS A 11 -16.40 -17.92 15.83
C HIS A 11 -15.21 -17.01 16.15
N SER A 12 -14.94 -15.99 15.34
CA SER A 12 -13.78 -15.12 15.50
C SER A 12 -13.98 -13.77 14.86
N ALA A 13 -13.27 -12.78 15.38
CA ALA A 13 -13.13 -11.47 14.77
C ALA A 13 -11.63 -11.16 14.71
N THR A 14 -11.10 -10.98 13.50
CA THR A 14 -9.66 -10.80 13.24
C THR A 14 -9.41 -9.58 12.36
N CYS A 15 -8.22 -8.98 12.50
CA CYS A 15 -7.74 -7.90 11.65
C CYS A 15 -6.66 -8.47 10.73
N ILE A 16 -7.05 -8.86 9.52
CA ILE A 16 -6.16 -9.55 8.56
C ILE A 16 -5.99 -8.79 7.25
N ASP A 17 -6.80 -7.77 7.03
CA ASP A 17 -6.79 -6.94 5.83
C ASP A 17 -6.10 -5.61 6.18
N ILE A 18 -4.97 -5.32 5.55
CA ILE A 18 -4.12 -4.17 5.91
C ILE A 18 -4.10 -3.15 4.77
N LEU A 19 -4.39 -1.90 5.08
CA LEU A 19 -4.13 -0.76 4.20
C LEU A 19 -2.88 -0.01 4.71
N SER A 20 -1.81 -0.04 3.91
CA SER A 20 -0.55 0.66 4.20
C SER A 20 -0.32 1.77 3.20
N THR A 21 0.07 2.96 3.68
CA THR A 21 0.32 4.14 2.86
C THR A 21 1.29 5.10 3.54
N ASN A 22 2.07 5.83 2.74
CA ASN A 22 2.93 6.92 3.19
C ASN A 22 2.20 8.28 3.27
N ILE A 23 0.90 8.33 2.98
CA ILE A 23 0.09 9.55 3.06
C ILE A 23 -0.39 9.73 4.49
N LEU A 24 0.14 10.74 5.19
CA LEU A 24 -0.15 10.98 6.62
C LEU A 24 -1.51 11.64 6.89
N ASN A 25 -2.07 12.35 5.90
CA ASN A 25 -3.29 13.16 6.06
C ASN A 25 -4.52 12.50 5.43
N GLY A 26 -4.80 11.26 5.81
CA GLY A 26 -6.01 10.55 5.37
C GLY A 26 -6.89 10.12 6.53
N GLU A 27 -8.17 9.92 6.22
CA GLU A 27 -9.18 9.43 7.14
C GLU A 27 -9.52 7.99 6.78
N SER A 28 -9.36 7.07 7.73
CA SER A 28 -9.67 5.65 7.56
C SER A 28 -10.99 5.29 8.24
N THR A 29 -11.90 4.59 7.56
CA THR A 29 -13.16 4.11 8.13
C THR A 29 -13.42 2.65 7.77
N ILE A 30 -13.95 1.89 8.73
CA ILE A 30 -14.46 0.54 8.50
C ILE A 30 -15.98 0.63 8.33
N CYS A 31 -16.47 0.04 7.24
CA CYS A 31 -17.87 -0.08 6.91
C CYS A 31 -18.26 -1.54 7.07
N GLN A 32 -19.36 -1.81 7.78
CA GLN A 32 -19.89 -3.16 7.96
C GLN A 32 -21.16 -3.33 7.13
N PRO A 33 -21.07 -3.65 5.83
CA PRO A 33 -22.25 -3.85 5.00
C PRO A 33 -23.03 -5.13 5.38
N HIS A 34 -22.47 -6.01 6.23
CA HIS A 34 -23.02 -7.32 6.60
C HIS A 34 -23.32 -8.25 5.40
N LEU A 35 -22.76 -7.96 4.22
CA LEU A 35 -22.89 -8.76 3.00
C LEU A 35 -21.76 -9.80 2.84
N SER A 36 -20.73 -9.74 3.69
CA SER A 36 -19.53 -10.58 3.66
C SER A 36 -19.03 -10.80 5.09
N ASP A 37 -18.24 -11.87 5.29
CA ASP A 37 -17.44 -12.07 6.50
C ASP A 37 -16.25 -11.09 6.57
N HIS A 38 -15.95 -10.36 5.49
CA HIS A 38 -15.03 -9.22 5.51
C HIS A 38 -15.78 -7.90 5.63
N THR A 39 -15.25 -7.00 6.45
CA THR A 39 -15.68 -5.60 6.52
C THR A 39 -15.08 -4.83 5.34
N ALA A 40 -15.81 -3.84 4.85
CA ALA A 40 -15.28 -2.93 3.86
C ALA A 40 -14.38 -1.89 4.54
N GLN A 41 -13.22 -1.58 3.94
CA GLN A 41 -12.33 -0.53 4.41
C GLN A 41 -12.29 0.60 3.39
N SER A 42 -12.35 1.84 3.87
CA SER A 42 -12.10 3.01 3.03
C SER A 42 -11.05 3.92 3.65
N TYR A 43 -10.16 4.44 2.80
CA TYR A 43 -9.17 5.45 3.14
C TYR A 43 -9.39 6.67 2.25
N LYS A 44 -9.79 7.78 2.85
CA LYS A 44 -10.06 9.03 2.16
C LYS A 44 -8.83 9.93 2.28
N ILE A 45 -8.33 10.37 1.13
CA ILE A 45 -7.22 11.33 1.03
C ILE A 45 -7.70 12.61 0.37
N ASN A 46 -7.32 13.75 0.93
CA ASN A 46 -7.56 15.04 0.30
C ASN A 46 -6.30 15.42 -0.48
N LEU A 47 -6.41 15.43 -1.82
CA LEU A 47 -5.31 15.80 -2.70
C LEU A 47 -5.41 17.29 -3.02
N GLU A 48 -4.43 18.07 -2.57
CA GLU A 48 -4.26 19.43 -3.07
C GLU A 48 -3.50 19.39 -4.39
N ILE A 49 -4.16 19.76 -5.48
CA ILE A 49 -3.51 19.86 -6.79
C ILE A 49 -2.77 21.19 -6.85
N ILE A 50 -1.53 21.18 -6.37
CA ILE A 50 -0.62 22.31 -6.55
C ILE A 50 -0.14 22.29 -8.00
N LYS A 51 -0.65 23.21 -8.82
CA LYS A 51 -0.07 23.50 -10.14
C LYS A 51 1.29 24.19 -9.91
N SER A 52 2.36 23.43 -9.76
CA SER A 52 3.70 24.03 -9.75
C SER A 52 4.05 24.47 -11.17
N THR A 53 4.45 25.73 -11.31
CA THR A 53 5.13 26.24 -12.52
C THR A 53 6.53 25.65 -12.66
N ASP A 54 7.10 25.14 -11.57
CA ASP A 54 8.39 24.46 -11.57
C ASP A 54 8.19 22.99 -11.92
N SER A 55 8.94 22.53 -12.92
CA SER A 55 9.03 21.14 -13.35
C SER A 55 9.70 20.31 -12.25
N LYS A 56 8.95 19.93 -11.20
CA LYS A 56 9.42 18.89 -10.30
C LYS A 56 9.63 17.62 -11.14
N GLN A 57 10.86 17.12 -11.15
CA GLN A 57 11.19 15.86 -11.80
C GLN A 57 10.23 14.80 -11.26
N LYS A 58 9.40 14.25 -12.15
CA LYS A 58 8.51 13.16 -11.79
C LYS A 58 9.39 11.96 -11.47
N LYS A 59 9.17 11.33 -10.32
CA LYS A 59 9.77 10.03 -10.04
C LYS A 59 8.84 8.92 -10.51
N ILE A 60 9.40 7.86 -11.07
CA ILE A 60 8.69 6.66 -11.49
C ILE A 60 9.30 5.45 -10.77
N GLY A 61 8.47 4.49 -10.37
CA GLY A 61 8.94 3.19 -9.92
C GLY A 61 9.14 2.25 -11.13
N ILE A 62 10.19 1.44 -11.11
CA ILE A 62 10.45 0.43 -12.15
C ILE A 62 9.87 -0.90 -11.69
N TYR A 63 8.72 -1.27 -12.23
CA TYR A 63 8.04 -2.53 -11.92
C TYR A 63 8.21 -3.53 -13.06
N SER A 64 9.21 -4.41 -12.95
CA SER A 64 9.46 -5.47 -13.92
C SER A 64 9.13 -6.84 -13.33
N GLU A 65 8.71 -7.79 -14.18
CA GLU A 65 8.44 -9.17 -13.77
C GLU A 65 9.65 -9.79 -13.04
N LYS A 66 10.86 -9.58 -13.56
CA LYS A 66 12.10 -10.01 -12.91
C LYS A 66 12.33 -9.38 -11.53
N ALA A 67 11.95 -8.11 -11.33
CA ALA A 67 12.03 -7.48 -10.02
C ALA A 67 11.03 -8.12 -9.05
N PHE A 68 9.80 -8.41 -9.50
CA PHE A 68 8.81 -9.14 -8.71
C PHE A 68 9.27 -10.55 -8.34
N GLU A 69 9.84 -11.31 -9.28
CA GLU A 69 10.36 -12.66 -9.02
C GLU A 69 11.47 -12.67 -7.96
N LYS A 70 12.39 -11.70 -8.05
CA LYS A 70 13.49 -11.55 -7.09
C LYS A 70 13.00 -11.12 -5.73
N PHE A 71 12.16 -10.08 -5.68
CA PHE A 71 11.55 -9.60 -4.44
C PHE A 71 10.76 -10.72 -3.75
N GLY A 72 9.94 -11.46 -4.50
CA GLY A 72 9.21 -12.61 -3.99
C GLY A 72 10.12 -13.74 -3.48
N SER A 73 11.28 -13.95 -4.09
CA SER A 73 12.27 -14.93 -3.61
C SER A 73 12.88 -14.51 -2.28
N ILE A 74 13.25 -13.23 -2.13
CA ILE A 74 13.77 -12.71 -0.87
C ILE A 74 12.73 -12.79 0.24
N LEU A 75 11.48 -12.39 -0.03
CA LEU A 75 10.42 -12.52 0.97
C LEU A 75 10.20 -13.97 1.41
N ARG A 76 10.45 -14.98 0.56
CA ARG A 76 10.38 -16.39 0.95
C ARG A 76 11.58 -16.85 1.78
N GLU A 77 12.76 -16.31 1.52
CA GLU A 77 14.00 -16.63 2.22
C GLU A 77 14.14 -15.88 3.56
N THR A 78 13.47 -14.75 3.70
CA THR A 78 13.44 -13.96 4.93
C THR A 78 12.90 -14.78 6.10
N ASN A 79 13.65 -14.80 7.21
CA ASN A 79 13.25 -15.51 8.41
C ASN A 79 12.22 -14.70 9.22
N TRP A 80 10.94 -14.99 8.97
CA TRP A 80 9.81 -14.36 9.65
C TRP A 80 9.60 -14.81 11.11
N GLU A 81 10.29 -15.85 11.59
CA GLU A 81 10.15 -16.30 12.99
C GLU A 81 10.60 -15.22 13.98
N LYS A 82 11.51 -14.33 13.58
CA LYS A 82 11.93 -13.18 14.40
C LYS A 82 10.78 -12.22 14.71
N ILE A 83 9.81 -12.09 13.80
CA ILE A 83 8.61 -11.26 14.00
C ILE A 83 7.57 -12.03 14.84
N ARG A 84 7.60 -13.37 14.84
CA ARG A 84 6.73 -14.20 15.68
C ARG A 84 7.18 -14.29 17.14
N CYS A 85 8.37 -13.78 17.46
CA CYS A 85 8.86 -13.72 18.84
C CYS A 85 8.13 -12.69 19.71
N TYR A 86 7.52 -11.68 19.10
CA TYR A 86 6.63 -10.74 19.80
C TYR A 86 5.36 -11.49 20.24
N LYS A 87 5.01 -11.37 21.52
CA LYS A 87 3.83 -12.05 22.07
C LYS A 87 2.55 -11.38 21.56
N ASN A 88 1.41 -12.08 21.67
CA ASN A 88 0.06 -11.67 21.22
C ASN A 88 -0.42 -10.25 21.63
N TYR A 89 0.33 -9.50 22.43
CA TYR A 89 -0.01 -8.15 22.92
C TYR A 89 0.84 -7.03 22.29
N GLU A 90 1.83 -7.35 21.46
CA GLU A 90 2.77 -6.40 20.85
C GLU A 90 2.55 -6.29 19.32
N ILE A 91 1.28 -6.15 18.91
CA ILE A 91 0.89 -6.13 17.49
C ILE A 91 1.52 -4.94 16.75
N ASN A 92 1.68 -3.79 17.42
CA ASN A 92 2.31 -2.61 16.83
C ASN A 92 3.79 -2.87 16.55
N GLU A 93 4.48 -3.49 17.50
CA GLU A 93 5.89 -3.83 17.41
C GLU A 93 6.13 -4.91 16.35
N MET A 94 5.24 -5.91 16.25
CA MET A 94 5.22 -6.87 15.15
C MET A 94 5.09 -6.18 13.80
N TRP A 95 4.16 -5.23 13.70
CA TRP A 95 3.92 -4.47 12.48
C TRP A 95 5.11 -3.59 12.10
N GLU A 96 5.70 -2.88 13.06
CA GLU A 96 6.89 -2.05 12.85
C GLU A 96 8.07 -2.90 12.37
N CYS A 97 8.30 -4.05 13.01
CA CYS A 97 9.35 -4.96 12.62
C CYS A 97 9.13 -5.52 11.21
N PHE A 98 7.90 -5.98 10.90
CA PHE A 98 7.52 -6.39 9.55
C PHE A 98 7.76 -5.28 8.52
N SER A 99 7.26 -4.07 8.81
CA SER A 99 7.33 -2.92 7.90
C SER A 99 8.77 -2.54 7.60
N GLN A 100 9.66 -2.60 8.58
CA GLN A 100 11.08 -2.32 8.38
C GLN A 100 11.73 -3.32 7.41
N TYR A 101 11.53 -4.63 7.61
CA TYR A 101 12.08 -5.64 6.70
C TYR A 101 11.48 -5.49 5.30
N PHE A 102 10.15 -5.37 5.21
CA PHE A 102 9.47 -5.25 3.94
C PHE A 102 9.92 -3.99 3.18
N GLN A 103 10.01 -2.84 3.86
CA GLN A 103 10.31 -1.57 3.20
C GLN A 103 11.73 -1.50 2.69
N VAL A 104 12.71 -2.01 3.46
CA VAL A 104 14.11 -2.09 3.00
C VAL A 104 14.21 -2.91 1.72
N ASP A 105 13.65 -4.11 1.72
CA ASP A 105 13.66 -4.97 0.53
C ASP A 105 12.86 -4.30 -0.62
N PHE A 106 11.72 -3.68 -0.32
CA PHE A 106 10.90 -3.04 -1.35
C PHE A 106 11.63 -1.90 -2.05
N GLU A 107 12.32 -1.03 -1.31
CA GLU A 107 13.06 0.10 -1.86
C GLU A 107 14.26 -0.34 -2.71
N ASP A 108 14.90 -1.46 -2.36
CA ASP A 108 16.00 -2.04 -3.12
C ASP A 108 15.54 -2.63 -4.48
N TYR A 109 14.35 -3.24 -4.51
CA TYR A 109 13.83 -3.90 -5.72
C TYR A 109 12.95 -3.01 -6.59
N PHE A 110 12.34 -1.97 -6.01
CA PHE A 110 11.46 -1.03 -6.69
C PHE A 110 11.92 0.42 -6.47
N PRO A 111 13.17 0.76 -6.86
CA PRO A 111 13.68 2.10 -6.65
C PRO A 111 12.89 3.13 -7.46
N LEU A 112 12.71 4.29 -6.86
CA LEU A 112 12.18 5.46 -7.55
C LEU A 112 13.29 6.12 -8.36
N THR A 113 13.13 6.14 -9.68
CA THR A 113 14.06 6.82 -10.60
C THR A 113 13.41 8.05 -11.21
N ASP A 114 14.20 8.98 -11.72
CA ASP A 114 13.65 10.11 -12.46
C ASP A 114 12.97 9.63 -13.75
N ALA A 115 11.82 10.23 -14.05
CA ALA A 115 11.11 9.97 -15.29
C ALA A 115 11.96 10.49 -16.45
N PRO A 116 12.15 9.70 -17.53
CA PRO A 116 12.84 10.19 -18.71
C PRO A 116 12.07 11.39 -19.29
N GLU A 117 12.80 12.45 -19.67
CA GLU A 117 12.27 13.73 -20.16
C GLU A 117 11.28 13.55 -21.34
N ASN A 118 11.41 12.46 -22.11
CA ASN A 118 10.58 12.14 -23.28
C ASN A 118 9.24 11.45 -22.99
N SER A 119 8.90 11.20 -21.72
CA SER A 119 7.53 10.75 -21.35
C SER A 119 6.47 11.86 -21.51
N LEU A 120 6.89 13.08 -21.85
CA LEU A 120 6.06 14.23 -22.18
C LEU A 120 5.53 14.20 -23.63
N SER A 121 4.86 13.13 -24.04
CA SER A 121 3.89 13.20 -25.14
C SER A 121 3.00 11.95 -25.17
N LYS A 122 1.87 12.04 -24.49
CA LYS A 122 0.58 11.38 -24.81
C LYS A 122 -0.37 11.65 -23.65
N THR A 123 -0.91 12.87 -23.61
CA THR A 123 -2.30 13.01 -23.17
C THR A 123 -3.14 12.12 -24.09
N PRO A 124 -3.95 11.19 -23.58
CA PRO A 124 -4.98 10.57 -24.40
C PRO A 124 -5.99 11.68 -24.74
N SER A 125 -5.84 12.28 -25.92
CA SER A 125 -6.95 12.95 -26.58
C SER A 125 -8.01 11.89 -26.87
N GLY A 126 -9.02 11.82 -26.02
CA GLY A 126 -10.23 11.03 -26.28
C GLY A 126 -10.48 9.94 -25.26
N MET A 127 -11.19 10.28 -24.18
CA MET A 127 -12.21 9.38 -23.64
C MET A 127 -13.44 10.21 -23.28
N ILE A 128 -14.42 10.02 -24.15
CA ILE A 128 -15.84 10.39 -24.15
C ILE A 128 -16.41 10.56 -22.73
N ARG A 129 -17.00 11.74 -22.47
CA ARG A 129 -18.04 11.89 -21.45
C ARG A 129 -19.25 11.07 -21.90
N GLN A 130 -19.55 9.98 -21.21
CA GLN A 130 -20.91 9.44 -21.23
C GLN A 130 -21.63 10.00 -20.01
N ASN A 131 -22.60 10.86 -20.27
CA ASN A 131 -23.65 11.17 -19.32
C ASN A 131 -24.54 9.93 -19.21
N ILE A 132 -24.70 9.41 -18.00
CA ILE A 132 -25.95 8.80 -17.54
C ILE A 132 -26.21 9.40 -16.16
#